data_AF-A0A9D6II62-F1
#
_entry.id   AF-A0A9D6II62-F1
#
_cell.length_a   1.000
_cell.length_b   1.000
_cell.length_c   1.000
_cell.angle_alpha   90.00
_cell.angle_beta   90.00
_cell.angle_gamma   90.00
#
_symmetry.space_group_name_H-M   'P 1'
#
loop_
_entity.id
_entity.type
_entity.pdbx_description
1 polymer ?
#
loop_
_entity_poly.entity_id
_entity_poly.type
_entity_poly.pdbx_seq_one_letter_code
_entity_poly.pdbx_strand_id
1 'polypeptide(L)'
;MKPFYKPVWVLISLWTVLCIAAPGQSQAQGPSLADLARQTRAKKEQAPTTGKVFTNDTIPVATISSAPTETAAAPEAGAAAQPGEAAPGEEAAESKEPTLAELEKDYRARFAELRKNVDTEERRLDVLQRELNLAQQQFYSDPNIALREQYSRAEINKRMEDIETQKATVEKAKQAIADLEDELRKKNFPPGWAR
;
A
#
# COMPACT_ATOMS: atom_id res chain seq x y z
N MET A 1 44.08 -34.60 -6.54
CA MET A 1 44.23 -35.77 -7.43
C MET A 1 43.63 -35.42 -8.79
N LYS A 2 44.30 -35.85 -9.86
CA LYS A 2 44.22 -35.33 -11.23
C LYS A 2 42.93 -35.77 -11.96
N PRO A 3 42.33 -34.95 -12.83
CA PRO A 3 41.26 -35.36 -13.74
C PRO A 3 41.85 -35.89 -15.06
N PHE A 4 41.39 -37.06 -15.53
CA PHE A 4 41.65 -37.53 -16.89
C PHE A 4 40.43 -38.27 -17.45
N TYR A 5 39.90 -37.69 -18.53
CA TYR A 5 38.80 -38.14 -19.38
C TYR A 5 39.10 -39.47 -20.10
N LYS A 6 38.09 -40.33 -20.28
CA LYS A 6 37.96 -41.23 -21.44
C LYS A 6 36.47 -41.50 -21.80
N PRO A 7 36.17 -41.86 -23.07
CA PRO A 7 34.94 -41.47 -23.76
C PRO A 7 33.92 -42.60 -24.00
N VAL A 8 32.67 -42.17 -24.26
CA VAL A 8 31.65 -42.73 -25.18
C VAL A 8 31.37 -44.23 -25.10
N TRP A 9 30.19 -44.58 -24.56
CA TRP A 9 29.35 -45.66 -25.09
C TRP A 9 27.91 -45.15 -25.17
N VAL A 10 27.48 -44.90 -26.41
CA VAL A 10 26.08 -44.71 -26.80
C VAL A 10 25.41 -46.08 -26.70
N LEU A 11 24.36 -46.19 -25.88
CA LEU A 11 23.42 -47.31 -25.96
C LEU A 11 22.01 -46.77 -26.19
N ILE A 12 21.56 -47.03 -27.41
CA ILE A 12 20.23 -46.86 -27.97
C ILE A 12 19.34 -48.00 -27.42
N SER A 13 18.21 -47.66 -26.81
CA SER A 13 17.03 -48.55 -26.71
C SER A 13 15.77 -47.68 -26.68
N LEU A 14 15.18 -47.38 -27.84
CA LEU A 14 14.13 -48.15 -28.51
C LEU A 14 12.84 -48.31 -27.67
N TRP A 15 11.90 -47.43 -28.02
CA TRP A 15 10.44 -47.52 -27.94
C TRP A 15 9.82 -48.88 -27.58
N THR A 16 8.91 -48.85 -26.61
CA THR A 16 7.73 -49.73 -26.60
C THR A 16 6.51 -48.94 -26.10
N VAL A 17 5.69 -48.52 -27.07
CA VAL A 17 4.30 -48.12 -26.88
C VAL A 17 3.49 -49.40 -26.74
N LEU A 18 2.78 -49.56 -25.62
CA LEU A 18 1.72 -50.57 -25.47
C LEU A 18 0.45 -49.88 -24.99
N CYS A 19 -0.43 -49.59 -25.94
CA CYS A 19 -1.82 -49.22 -25.70
C CYS A 19 -2.59 -50.44 -25.17
N ILE A 20 -3.16 -50.32 -23.98
CA ILE A 20 -4.28 -51.16 -23.53
C ILE A 20 -5.46 -50.23 -23.29
N ALA A 21 -6.55 -50.51 -23.99
CA ALA A 21 -7.82 -49.80 -23.95
C ALA A 21 -8.81 -50.44 -22.96
N ALA A 22 -9.74 -49.59 -22.49
CA ALA A 22 -11.02 -49.83 -21.80
C ALA A 22 -11.04 -49.86 -20.26
N PRO A 23 -12.14 -49.46 -19.57
CA PRO A 23 -13.22 -48.52 -19.94
C PRO A 23 -13.53 -47.46 -18.84
N GLY A 24 -14.19 -46.36 -19.25
CA GLY A 24 -15.16 -45.62 -18.43
C GLY A 24 -14.70 -44.97 -17.12
N GLN A 25 -13.98 -43.85 -17.19
CA GLN A 25 -13.95 -42.92 -16.07
C GLN A 25 -15.34 -42.29 -15.91
N SER A 26 -16.09 -42.80 -14.93
CA SER A 26 -17.31 -42.15 -14.44
C SER A 26 -16.94 -40.74 -13.99
N GLN A 27 -17.36 -39.73 -14.75
CA GLN A 27 -17.32 -38.34 -14.30
C GLN A 27 -18.26 -38.24 -13.10
N ALA A 28 -17.67 -38.24 -11.89
CA ALA A 28 -18.37 -37.79 -10.71
C ALA A 28 -18.79 -36.34 -10.98
N GLN A 29 -20.08 -36.15 -11.27
CA GLN A 29 -20.68 -34.83 -11.37
C GLN A 29 -20.62 -34.20 -9.98
N GLY A 30 -19.55 -33.44 -9.73
CA GLY A 30 -19.52 -32.50 -8.62
C GLY A 30 -20.68 -31.51 -8.79
N PRO A 31 -21.22 -30.97 -7.67
CA PRO A 31 -22.31 -30.01 -7.73
C PRO A 31 -21.92 -28.86 -8.68
N SER A 32 -22.82 -28.51 -9.59
CA SER A 32 -22.56 -27.46 -10.55
C SER A 32 -22.30 -26.13 -9.84
N LEU A 33 -21.53 -25.22 -10.45
CA LEU A 33 -21.33 -23.88 -9.88
C LEU A 33 -22.65 -23.15 -9.63
N ALA A 34 -23.67 -23.45 -10.46
CA ALA A 34 -25.03 -22.95 -10.28
C ALA A 34 -25.69 -23.50 -9.00
N ASP A 35 -25.49 -24.79 -8.68
CA ASP A 35 -26.01 -25.40 -7.47
C ASP A 35 -25.31 -24.89 -6.21
N LEU A 36 -23.99 -24.67 -6.29
CA LEU A 36 -23.23 -24.04 -5.21
C LEU A 36 -23.70 -22.59 -4.96
N ALA A 37 -23.94 -21.82 -6.03
CA ALA A 37 -24.47 -20.46 -5.93
C ALA A 37 -25.89 -20.42 -5.35
N ARG A 38 -26.73 -21.42 -5.66
CA ARG A 38 -28.07 -21.56 -5.07
C ARG A 38 -27.98 -21.91 -3.58
N GLN A 39 -27.12 -22.85 -3.20
CA GLN A 39 -26.92 -23.19 -1.78
C GLN A 39 -26.35 -22.03 -0.96
N THR A 40 -25.42 -21.25 -1.49
CA THR A 40 -24.88 -20.09 -0.75
C THR A 40 -25.93 -18.99 -0.56
N ARG A 41 -26.79 -18.77 -1.55
CA ARG A 41 -27.94 -17.86 -1.41
C ARG A 41 -28.94 -18.36 -0.37
N ALA A 42 -29.34 -19.63 -0.44
CA ALA A 42 -30.26 -20.22 0.53
C ALA A 42 -29.72 -20.17 1.98
N LYS A 43 -28.41 -20.41 2.16
CA LYS A 43 -27.76 -20.28 3.48
C LYS A 43 -27.72 -18.83 3.98
N LYS A 44 -27.56 -17.84 3.09
CA LYS A 44 -27.57 -16.42 3.45
C LYS A 44 -28.97 -15.93 3.85
N GLU A 45 -30.01 -16.49 3.23
CA GLU A 45 -31.41 -16.19 3.56
C GLU A 45 -31.87 -16.82 4.88
N GLN A 46 -31.30 -17.97 5.26
CA GLN A 46 -31.59 -18.65 6.53
C GLN A 46 -30.73 -18.17 7.71
N ALA A 47 -29.70 -17.35 7.45
CA ALA A 47 -28.88 -16.78 8.50
C ALA A 47 -29.64 -15.63 9.18
N PRO A 48 -29.79 -15.63 10.52
CA PRO A 48 -30.39 -14.51 11.22
C PRO A 48 -29.54 -13.25 10.97
N THR A 49 -30.17 -12.16 10.52
CA THR A 49 -29.50 -10.88 10.26
C THR A 49 -29.16 -10.19 11.59
N THR A 50 -28.18 -10.70 12.32
CA THR A 50 -27.62 -10.06 13.52
C THR A 50 -26.43 -9.18 13.18
N GLY A 51 -26.55 -8.39 12.10
CA GLY A 51 -25.64 -7.28 11.83
C GLY A 51 -26.29 -6.00 12.32
N LYS A 52 -25.66 -5.28 13.24
CA LYS A 52 -26.12 -3.92 13.62
C LYS A 52 -26.07 -3.08 12.36
N VAL A 53 -27.24 -2.63 11.88
CA VAL A 53 -27.32 -1.72 10.74
C VAL A 53 -26.98 -0.34 11.28
N PHE A 54 -25.76 0.13 10.98
CA PHE A 54 -25.40 1.52 11.21
C PHE A 54 -26.06 2.36 10.11
N THR A 55 -27.20 2.96 10.45
CA THR A 55 -27.81 4.05 9.68
C THR A 55 -27.21 5.38 10.08
N ASN A 56 -27.44 6.44 9.30
CA ASN A 56 -27.00 7.80 9.62
C ASN A 56 -27.43 8.25 11.04
N ASP A 57 -28.53 7.68 11.57
CA ASP A 57 -29.07 7.99 12.89
C ASP A 57 -28.44 7.18 14.04
N THR A 58 -27.69 6.11 13.76
CA THR A 58 -27.01 5.27 14.77
C THR A 58 -25.50 5.47 14.78
N ILE A 59 -25.01 6.48 14.06
CA ILE A 59 -23.64 6.95 14.19
C ILE A 59 -23.55 7.69 15.54
N PRO A 60 -22.76 7.21 16.52
CA PRO A 60 -22.51 8.01 17.71
C PRO A 60 -21.83 9.29 17.26
N VAL A 61 -22.46 10.44 17.52
CA VAL A 61 -21.82 11.74 17.40
C VAL A 61 -20.63 11.74 18.37
N ALA A 62 -19.45 11.45 17.84
CA ALA A 62 -18.23 11.83 18.50
C ALA A 62 -18.24 13.36 18.54
N THR A 63 -18.31 13.93 19.74
CA THR A 63 -18.10 15.36 19.97
C THR A 63 -16.67 15.70 19.56
N ILE A 64 -16.44 15.89 18.26
CA ILE A 64 -15.28 16.58 17.75
C ILE A 64 -15.43 18.04 18.16
N SER A 65 -14.90 18.34 19.35
CA SER A 65 -14.71 19.71 19.80
C SER A 65 -13.63 20.36 18.91
N SER A 66 -14.06 20.88 17.78
CA SER A 66 -13.30 21.85 16.99
C SER A 66 -14.27 22.67 16.15
N ALA A 67 -15.06 23.50 16.83
CA ALA A 67 -15.66 24.66 16.21
C ALA A 67 -14.62 25.80 16.23
N PRO A 68 -14.22 26.38 15.09
CA PRO A 68 -13.55 27.67 15.11
C PRO A 68 -14.62 28.72 15.44
N THR A 69 -14.58 29.22 16.67
CA THR A 69 -15.38 30.38 17.05
C THR A 69 -14.64 31.62 16.56
N GLU A 70 -15.10 32.20 15.46
CA GLU A 70 -14.77 33.57 15.10
C GLU A 70 -15.66 34.48 15.95
N THR A 71 -15.06 35.15 16.94
CA THR A 71 -15.73 36.19 17.74
C THR A 71 -14.89 37.44 17.70
N ALA A 72 -15.52 38.50 17.20
CA ALA A 72 -15.06 39.86 17.22
C ALA A 72 -15.08 40.46 18.64
N ALA A 73 -14.24 41.47 18.80
CA ALA A 73 -14.23 42.53 19.81
C ALA A 73 -13.66 42.19 21.21
N ALA A 74 -12.60 42.93 21.54
CA ALA A 74 -12.09 43.20 22.88
C ALA A 74 -12.63 44.56 23.38
N PRO A 75 -12.30 45.02 24.60
CA PRO A 75 -12.59 44.44 25.91
C PRO A 75 -13.28 45.47 26.84
N GLU A 76 -13.89 45.05 27.96
CA GLU A 76 -14.15 45.96 29.08
C GLU A 76 -13.83 45.31 30.43
N ALA A 77 -13.50 46.21 31.36
CA ALA A 77 -12.75 46.02 32.59
C ALA A 77 -13.56 45.54 33.80
N GLY A 78 -12.83 45.06 34.82
CA GLY A 78 -13.33 44.79 36.18
C GLY A 78 -12.48 43.72 36.86
N ALA A 79 -11.29 44.03 37.38
CA ALA A 79 -11.02 44.55 38.72
C ALA A 79 -11.16 43.53 39.87
N ALA A 80 -10.01 43.33 40.56
CA ALA A 80 -9.80 43.04 41.98
C ALA A 80 -9.47 41.60 42.46
N ALA A 81 -8.17 41.43 42.75
CA ALA A 81 -7.54 41.03 44.04
C ALA A 81 -7.57 39.57 44.56
N GLN A 82 -6.42 38.88 44.40
CA GLN A 82 -5.51 38.14 45.34
C GLN A 82 -6.04 37.50 46.67
N PRO A 83 -5.26 36.62 47.37
CA PRO A 83 -4.05 35.86 47.01
C PRO A 83 -4.04 34.37 47.50
N GLY A 84 -3.11 33.56 46.95
CA GLY A 84 -2.41 32.50 47.67
C GLY A 84 -3.01 31.09 47.63
N GLU A 85 -2.34 30.17 46.95
CA GLU A 85 -2.07 28.82 47.45
C GLU A 85 -0.87 28.25 46.66
N ALA A 86 -0.01 27.52 47.36
CA ALA A 86 1.31 27.08 46.96
C ALA A 86 1.34 26.17 45.71
N ALA A 87 2.46 26.26 45.00
CA ALA A 87 2.86 25.33 43.94
C ALA A 87 2.96 23.89 44.43
N PRO A 88 2.67 22.91 43.55
CA PRO A 88 3.53 21.76 43.36
C PRO A 88 4.48 22.07 42.21
N GLY A 89 5.76 21.85 42.46
CA GLY A 89 6.84 22.08 41.52
C GLY A 89 6.51 21.53 40.15
N GLU A 90 6.59 22.41 39.16
CA GLU A 90 6.82 22.03 37.78
C GLU A 90 8.23 21.43 37.77
N GLU A 91 8.26 20.12 38.03
CA GLU A 91 9.39 19.25 37.75
C GLU A 91 9.71 19.53 36.29
N ALA A 92 10.73 20.36 36.09
CA ALA A 92 11.33 20.59 34.80
C ALA A 92 11.52 19.20 34.22
N ALA A 93 10.75 18.89 33.17
CA ALA A 93 11.00 17.74 32.34
C ALA A 93 12.39 17.99 31.77
N GLU A 94 13.39 17.49 32.51
CA GLU A 94 14.77 17.49 32.12
C GLU A 94 14.77 16.72 30.82
N SER A 95 14.90 17.45 29.71
CA SER A 95 14.96 16.95 28.36
C SER A 95 16.16 16.02 28.28
N LYS A 96 15.97 14.78 28.72
CA LYS A 96 17.01 13.76 28.73
C LYS A 96 17.35 13.54 27.28
N GLU A 97 18.57 13.90 26.90
CA GLU A 97 19.04 13.65 25.55
C GLU A 97 18.82 12.17 25.24
N PRO A 98 18.24 11.85 24.06
CA PRO A 98 17.96 10.48 23.70
C PRO A 98 19.26 9.67 23.71
N THR A 99 19.19 8.48 24.29
CA THR A 99 20.34 7.58 24.33
C THR A 99 20.72 7.14 22.92
N LEU A 100 21.97 6.71 22.74
CA LEU A 100 22.45 6.22 21.44
C LEU A 100 21.62 5.03 20.91
N ALA A 101 21.10 4.19 21.80
CA ALA A 101 20.24 3.06 21.45
C ALA A 101 18.83 3.51 20.98
N GLU A 102 18.28 4.56 21.59
CA GLU A 102 17.00 5.15 21.16
C GLU A 102 17.17 5.83 19.80
N LEU A 103 18.25 6.61 19.61
CA LEU A 103 18.58 7.21 18.32
C LEU A 103 18.73 6.14 17.23
N GLU A 104 19.46 5.05 17.48
CA GLU A 104 19.58 3.96 16.51
C GLU A 104 18.21 3.40 16.10
N LYS A 105 17.35 3.13 17.08
CA LYS A 105 15.99 2.61 16.83
C LYS A 105 15.18 3.60 15.99
N ASP A 106 15.25 4.88 16.29
CA ASP A 106 14.55 5.93 15.56
C ASP A 106 15.02 6.04 14.11
N TYR A 107 16.34 6.03 13.88
CA TYR A 107 16.88 6.03 12.51
C TYR A 107 16.44 4.80 11.73
N ARG A 108 16.57 3.60 12.32
CA ARG A 108 16.13 2.35 11.66
C ARG A 108 14.65 2.40 11.30
N ALA A 109 13.81 2.92 12.19
CA ALA A 109 12.38 3.09 11.93
C ALA A 109 12.14 4.06 10.75
N ARG A 110 12.82 5.21 10.72
CA ARG A 110 12.71 6.19 9.62
C ARG A 110 13.17 5.60 8.29
N PHE A 111 14.28 4.85 8.26
CA PHE A 111 14.73 4.16 7.05
C PHE A 111 13.74 3.11 6.57
N ALA A 112 13.17 2.31 7.49
CA ALA A 112 12.16 1.31 7.14
C ALA A 112 10.89 1.98 6.55
N GLU A 113 10.47 3.11 7.11
CA GLU A 113 9.35 3.88 6.60
C GLU A 113 9.63 4.46 5.21
N LEU A 114 10.79 5.06 4.99
CA LEU A 114 11.17 5.61 3.70
C LEU A 114 11.26 4.53 2.61
N ARG A 115 11.78 3.33 2.93
CA ARG A 115 11.77 2.19 2.00
C ARG A 115 10.36 1.76 1.65
N LYS A 116 9.49 1.62 2.65
CA LYS A 116 8.07 1.31 2.43
C LYS A 116 7.41 2.37 1.55
N ASN A 117 7.77 3.64 1.72
CA ASN A 117 7.28 4.72 0.88
C ASN A 117 7.74 4.54 -0.58
N VAL A 118 9.03 4.30 -0.82
CA VAL A 118 9.56 3.99 -2.16
C VAL A 118 8.80 2.81 -2.79
N ASP A 119 8.67 1.69 -2.08
CA ASP A 119 7.92 0.51 -2.58
C ASP A 119 6.46 0.84 -2.92
N THR A 120 5.85 1.76 -2.17
CA THR A 120 4.48 2.19 -2.40
C THR A 120 4.38 3.07 -3.65
N GLU A 121 5.28 4.04 -3.80
CA GLU A 121 5.30 4.93 -4.97
C GLU A 121 5.67 4.18 -6.25
N GLU A 122 6.57 3.20 -6.18
CA GLU A 122 6.92 2.34 -7.33
C GLU A 122 5.74 1.45 -7.74
N ARG A 123 4.99 0.89 -6.78
CA ARG A 123 3.75 0.15 -7.08
C ARG A 123 2.69 1.03 -7.72
N ARG A 124 2.53 2.28 -7.28
CA ARG A 124 1.61 3.24 -7.92
C ARG A 124 2.03 3.54 -9.36
N LEU A 125 3.32 3.75 -9.60
CA LEU A 125 3.86 3.96 -10.94
C LEU A 125 3.54 2.78 -11.87
N ASP A 126 3.76 1.55 -11.39
CA ASP A 126 3.45 0.33 -12.14
C ASP A 126 1.94 0.20 -12.45
N VAL A 127 1.06 0.55 -11.51
CA VAL A 127 -0.39 0.59 -11.77
C VAL A 127 -0.72 1.59 -12.88
N LEU A 128 -0.20 2.82 -12.83
CA LEU A 128 -0.46 3.83 -13.87
C LEU A 128 0.04 3.38 -15.24
N GLN A 129 1.21 2.75 -15.31
CA GLN A 129 1.74 2.20 -16.56
C GLN A 129 0.84 1.09 -17.12
N ARG A 130 0.34 0.19 -16.27
CA ARG A 130 -0.61 -0.87 -16.66
C ARG A 130 -1.94 -0.29 -17.14
N GLU A 131 -2.44 0.75 -16.49
CA GLU A 131 -3.65 1.43 -16.91
C GLU A 131 -3.48 2.14 -18.27
N LEU A 132 -2.33 2.79 -18.52
CA LEU A 132 -2.03 3.36 -19.83
C LEU A 132 -2.02 2.29 -20.93
N ASN A 133 -1.36 1.15 -20.67
CA ASN A 133 -1.33 0.03 -21.61
C ASN A 133 -2.73 -0.52 -21.91
N LEU A 134 -3.59 -0.63 -20.89
CA LEU A 134 -4.98 -1.05 -21.05
C LEU A 134 -5.78 -0.04 -21.88
N ALA A 135 -5.65 1.26 -21.59
CA ALA A 135 -6.34 2.33 -22.31
C ALA A 135 -5.95 2.34 -23.80
N GLN A 136 -4.66 2.12 -24.11
CA GLN A 136 -4.17 2.01 -25.49
C GLN A 136 -4.78 0.80 -26.20
N GLN A 137 -4.84 -0.37 -25.57
CA GLN A 137 -5.46 -1.57 -26.16
C GLN A 137 -6.95 -1.36 -26.44
N GLN A 138 -7.66 -0.74 -25.50
CA GLN A 138 -9.09 -0.43 -25.65
C GLN A 138 -9.35 0.54 -26.80
N PHE A 139 -8.50 1.58 -26.94
CA PHE A 139 -8.61 2.58 -28.01
C PHE A 139 -8.60 1.94 -29.41
N TYR A 140 -7.73 0.95 -29.65
CA TYR A 140 -7.64 0.28 -30.96
C TYR A 140 -8.72 -0.81 -31.17
N SER A 141 -9.37 -1.26 -30.10
CA SER A 141 -10.36 -2.36 -30.17
C SER A 141 -11.81 -1.89 -30.35
N ASP A 142 -12.16 -0.66 -29.91
CA ASP A 142 -13.54 -0.16 -29.97
C ASP A 142 -13.72 0.90 -31.07
N PRO A 143 -14.45 0.59 -32.17
CA PRO A 143 -14.71 1.53 -33.26
C PRO A 143 -15.50 2.79 -32.82
N ASN A 144 -16.25 2.74 -31.71
CA ASN A 144 -16.96 3.93 -31.19
C ASN A 144 -16.04 4.88 -30.41
N ILE A 145 -14.93 4.39 -29.86
CA ILE A 145 -13.92 5.22 -29.20
C ILE A 145 -13.09 5.95 -30.27
N ALA A 146 -12.77 5.28 -31.38
CA ALA A 146 -12.13 5.91 -32.53
C ALA A 146 -12.96 7.08 -33.09
N LEU A 147 -14.29 7.00 -33.07
CA LEU A 147 -15.18 8.10 -33.48
C LEU A 147 -15.18 9.29 -32.48
N ARG A 148 -14.84 9.05 -31.21
CA ARG A 148 -14.74 10.06 -30.13
C ARG A 148 -13.30 10.51 -29.87
N GLU A 149 -12.46 10.47 -30.90
CA GLU A 149 -10.99 10.58 -30.87
C GLU A 149 -10.42 11.71 -29.99
N GLN A 150 -11.10 12.87 -29.90
CA GLN A 150 -10.60 13.99 -29.10
C GLN A 150 -10.58 13.67 -27.59
N TYR A 151 -11.62 12.99 -27.09
CA TYR A 151 -11.71 12.62 -25.67
C TYR A 151 -10.71 11.53 -25.30
N SER A 152 -10.47 10.56 -26.18
CA SER A 152 -9.50 9.49 -25.92
C SER A 152 -8.05 9.99 -25.94
N ARG A 153 -7.71 10.92 -26.85
CA ARG A 153 -6.38 11.54 -26.88
C ARG A 153 -6.11 12.36 -25.62
N ALA A 154 -7.10 13.12 -25.14
CA ALA A 154 -6.99 13.87 -23.89
C ALA A 154 -6.74 12.95 -22.69
N GLU A 155 -7.48 11.83 -22.60
CA GLU A 155 -7.32 10.84 -21.53
C GLU A 155 -5.95 10.15 -21.57
N ILE A 156 -5.46 9.75 -22.75
CA ILE A 156 -4.13 9.16 -22.91
C ILE A 156 -3.04 10.16 -22.52
N ASN A 157 -3.15 11.41 -22.95
CA ASN A 157 -2.19 12.46 -22.58
C ASN A 157 -2.16 12.70 -21.08
N LYS A 158 -3.33 12.75 -20.43
CA LYS A 158 -3.43 12.88 -18.98
C LYS A 158 -2.75 11.71 -18.25
N ARG A 159 -2.98 10.47 -18.69
CA ARG A 159 -2.32 9.29 -18.11
C ARG A 159 -0.80 9.33 -18.25
N MET A 160 -0.29 9.83 -19.38
CA MET A 160 1.15 10.04 -19.55
C MET A 160 1.69 11.11 -18.58
N GLU A 161 0.96 12.20 -18.39
CA GLU A 161 1.33 13.26 -17.43
C GLU A 161 1.32 12.74 -15.97
N ASP A 162 0.31 11.95 -15.60
CA ASP A 162 0.22 11.31 -14.28
C ASP A 162 1.42 10.37 -14.05
N ILE A 163 1.85 9.62 -15.08
CA ILE A 163 3.04 8.76 -15.02
C ILE A 163 4.31 9.59 -14.80
N GLU A 164 4.52 10.68 -15.54
CA GLU A 164 5.70 11.53 -15.37
C GLU A 164 5.73 12.18 -13.98
N THR A 165 4.57 12.64 -13.50
CA THR A 165 4.42 13.15 -12.14
C THR A 165 4.76 12.07 -11.11
N GLN A 166 4.27 10.85 -11.28
CA GLN A 166 4.53 9.75 -10.37
C GLN A 166 6.01 9.32 -10.41
N LYS A 167 6.68 9.35 -11.57
CA LYS A 167 8.14 9.13 -11.65
C LYS A 167 8.90 10.15 -10.82
N ALA A 168 8.54 11.43 -10.92
CA ALA A 168 9.15 12.47 -10.10
C ALA A 168 8.91 12.24 -8.60
N THR A 169 7.74 11.71 -8.22
CA THR A 169 7.44 11.32 -6.83
C THR A 169 8.32 10.14 -6.37
N VAL A 170 8.53 9.12 -7.19
CA VAL A 170 9.44 8.00 -6.89
C VAL A 170 10.86 8.51 -6.67
N GLU A 171 11.36 9.38 -7.54
CA GLU A 171 12.71 9.95 -7.38
C GLU A 171 12.84 10.80 -6.11
N LYS A 172 11.82 11.59 -5.75
CA LYS A 172 11.80 12.31 -4.46
C LYS A 172 11.81 11.35 -3.27
N ALA A 173 11.07 10.25 -3.33
CA ALA A 173 11.05 9.25 -2.26
C ALA A 173 12.41 8.55 -2.10
N LYS A 174 13.11 8.26 -3.22
CA LYS A 174 14.49 7.74 -3.21
C LYS A 174 15.47 8.76 -2.65
N GLN A 175 15.33 10.03 -3.04
CA GLN A 175 16.17 11.11 -2.53
C GLN A 175 16.03 11.26 -1.01
N ALA A 176 14.84 11.10 -0.45
CA ALA A 176 14.63 11.15 0.99
C ALA A 176 15.45 10.09 1.76
N ILE A 177 15.69 8.90 1.17
CA ILE A 177 16.60 7.90 1.75
C ILE A 177 18.05 8.43 1.74
N ALA A 178 18.50 8.94 0.58
CA ALA A 178 19.84 9.49 0.44
C ALA A 178 20.09 10.67 1.39
N ASP A 179 19.09 11.53 1.59
CA ASP A 179 19.15 12.67 2.52
C ASP A 179 19.30 12.20 3.97
N LEU A 180 18.63 11.10 4.36
CA LEU A 180 18.75 10.51 5.68
C LEU A 180 20.10 9.80 5.88
N GLU A 181 20.66 9.19 4.83
CA GLU A 181 22.03 8.65 4.84
C GLU A 181 23.09 9.75 4.97
N ASP A 182 22.88 10.88 4.27
CA ASP A 182 23.67 12.10 4.42
C ASP A 182 23.61 12.62 5.86
N GLU A 183 22.44 12.57 6.49
CA GLU A 183 22.24 12.97 7.89
C GLU A 183 23.07 12.08 8.85
N LEU A 184 23.05 10.75 8.66
CA LEU A 184 23.90 9.83 9.40
C LEU A 184 25.38 10.19 9.25
N ARG A 185 25.83 10.45 8.02
CA ARG A 185 27.23 10.83 7.75
C ARG A 185 27.61 12.16 8.41
N LYS A 186 26.75 13.17 8.34
CA LYS A 186 26.98 14.49 8.97
C LYS A 186 27.06 14.39 10.50
N LYS A 187 26.24 13.52 11.10
CA LYS A 187 26.24 13.25 12.55
C LYS A 187 27.31 12.24 12.99
N ASN A 188 28.09 11.72 12.04
CA ASN A 188 29.10 10.70 12.25
C ASN A 188 28.54 9.42 12.94
N PHE A 189 27.27 9.12 12.69
CA PHE A 189 26.62 7.92 13.19
C PHE A 189 26.99 6.70 12.35
N PRO A 190 26.93 5.48 12.93
CA PRO A 190 27.27 4.26 12.21
C PRO A 190 26.42 4.08 10.94
N PRO A 191 27.02 3.81 9.76
CA PRO A 191 26.27 3.56 8.54
C PRO A 191 25.42 2.28 8.62
N GLY A 192 25.69 1.41 9.59
CA GLY A 192 24.87 0.23 9.88
C GLY A 192 23.43 0.55 10.30
N TRP A 193 23.16 1.76 10.79
CA TRP A 193 21.81 2.18 11.18
C TRP A 193 20.88 2.41 9.99
N ALA A 194 21.45 2.55 8.79
CA ALA A 194 20.67 2.64 7.58
C ALA A 194 20.02 1.29 7.21
N ARG A 195 20.45 0.15 7.75
CA ARG A 195 20.06 -1.18 7.24
C ARG A 195 18.66 -1.59 7.70
#